data_AF-A0A410UWI0-F1
#
_entry.id   AF-A0A410UWI0-F1
#
_cell.length_a   1.000
_cell.length_b   1.000
_cell.length_c   1.000
_cell.angle_alpha   90.00
_cell.angle_beta   90.00
_cell.angle_gamma   90.00
#
_symmetry.space_group_name_H-M   'P 1'
#
loop_
_entity.id
_entity.type
_entity.pdbx_description
1 polymer ?
#
loop_
_entity_poly.entity_id
_entity_poly.type
_entity_poly.pdbx_seq_one_letter_code
_entity_poly.pdbx_strand_id
1 'polypeptide(L)'
;MSKKNVPASEPASFEQAMAELERLVTQMEEGELPLEASVAAYQRGSELVKYCAAQLDKVENQVKVLEGDMLKPFAADGAGDEA
;
A
#
# COMPACT_ATOMS: atom_id res chain seq x y z
N MET A 1 20.15 29.26 9.91
CA MET A 1 18.75 28.90 10.24
C MET A 1 18.49 27.50 9.70
N SER A 2 18.41 26.51 10.57
CA SER A 2 18.24 25.09 10.21
C SER A 2 16.79 24.85 9.76
N LYS A 3 16.57 24.74 8.45
CA LYS A 3 15.28 24.29 7.90
C LYS A 3 15.13 22.81 8.25
N LYS A 4 14.28 22.52 9.25
CA LYS A 4 13.94 21.17 9.70
C LYS A 4 13.47 20.35 8.50
N ASN A 5 14.22 19.30 8.18
CA ASN A 5 13.80 18.24 7.27
C ASN A 5 12.68 17.46 7.97
N VAL A 6 11.43 17.83 7.72
CA VAL A 6 10.27 17.09 8.22
C VAL A 6 10.21 15.80 7.40
N PRO A 7 10.28 14.60 8.02
CA PRO A 7 10.05 13.37 7.28
C PRO A 7 8.64 13.44 6.70
N ALA A 8 8.54 13.26 5.38
CA ALA A 8 7.26 13.30 4.68
C ALA A 8 6.35 12.25 5.32
N SER A 9 5.24 12.73 5.91
CA SER A 9 4.19 11.91 6.52
C SER A 9 3.85 10.72 5.61
N GLU A 10 3.52 9.58 6.21
CA GLU A 10 2.93 8.47 5.47
C GLU A 10 1.70 8.98 4.70
N PRO A 11 1.51 8.56 3.43
CA PRO A 11 0.37 8.97 2.62
C PRO A 11 -0.94 8.50 3.25
N ALA A 12 -1.98 9.33 3.25
CA ALA A 12 -3.22 8.99 3.93
C ALA A 12 -4.08 7.95 3.19
N SER A 13 -3.77 7.64 1.92
CA SER A 13 -4.46 6.62 1.13
C SER A 13 -3.58 6.05 0.01
N PHE A 14 -4.00 4.91 -0.56
CA PHE A 14 -3.35 4.30 -1.72
C PHE A 14 -3.31 5.25 -2.92
N GLU A 15 -4.44 5.88 -3.25
CA GLU A 15 -4.55 6.83 -4.37
C GLU A 15 -3.60 8.02 -4.20
N GLN A 16 -3.44 8.54 -2.98
CA GLN A 16 -2.51 9.62 -2.71
C GLN A 16 -1.05 9.18 -2.86
N ALA A 17 -0.73 7.97 -2.39
CA ALA A 17 0.61 7.40 -2.54
C ALA A 17 0.97 7.20 -4.02
N MET A 18 0.03 6.70 -4.82
CA MET A 18 0.18 6.52 -6.26
C MET A 18 0.37 7.87 -6.98
N ALA A 19 -0.48 8.87 -6.69
CA ALA A 19 -0.36 10.19 -7.29
C ALA A 19 0.97 10.90 -6.93
N GLU A 20 1.48 10.68 -5.72
CA GLU A 20 2.80 11.18 -5.32
C GLU A 20 3.93 10.46 -6.07
N LEU A 21 3.83 9.13 -6.19
CA LEU A 21 4.82 8.31 -6.90
C LEU A 21 4.90 8.69 -8.39
N GLU A 22 3.77 8.88 -9.05
CA GLU A 22 3.72 9.34 -10.45
C GLU A 22 4.43 10.68 -10.62
N ARG A 23 4.16 11.66 -9.74
CA ARG A 23 4.83 12.96 -9.79
C ARG A 23 6.33 12.86 -9.59
N LEU A 24 6.78 12.00 -8.68
CA LEU A 24 8.21 11.77 -8.45
C LEU A 24 8.87 11.15 -9.68
N VAL A 25 8.24 10.15 -10.29
CA VAL A 25 8.74 9.52 -11.52
C VAL A 25 8.84 10.54 -12.65
N THR A 26 7.80 11.35 -12.88
CA THR A 26 7.83 12.41 -13.89
C THR A 26 8.98 13.39 -13.67
N GLN A 27 9.21 13.85 -12.43
CA GLN A 27 10.33 14.75 -12.13
C GLN A 27 11.70 14.08 -12.34
N MET A 28 11.82 12.79 -12.07
CA MET A 28 13.04 12.02 -12.32
C MET A 28 13.31 11.82 -13.82
N GLU A 29 12.26 11.61 -14.61
CA GLU A 29 12.35 11.44 -16.06
C GLU A 29 12.64 12.76 -16.80
N GLU A 30 12.19 13.89 -16.25
CA GLU A 30 12.51 15.23 -16.78
C GLU A 30 14.01 15.56 -16.69
N GLY A 31 14.77 14.86 -15.82
CA GLY A 31 16.24 14.93 -15.79
C GLY A 31 16.84 16.22 -15.21
N GLU A 32 16.01 17.13 -14.69
CA GLU A 32 16.42 18.42 -14.13
C GLU A 32 16.77 18.35 -12.63
N LEU A 33 16.71 17.17 -12.01
CA LEU A 33 16.98 16.99 -10.57
C LEU A 33 18.49 16.94 -10.26
N PRO A 34 18.99 17.80 -9.36
CA PRO A 34 20.33 17.66 -8.78
C PRO A 34 20.53 16.28 -8.14
N LEU A 35 21.77 15.79 -8.08
CA LEU A 35 22.09 14.45 -7.57
C LEU A 35 21.48 14.17 -6.19
N GLU A 36 21.62 15.10 -5.25
CA GLU A 36 21.07 14.98 -3.90
C GLU A 36 19.54 14.89 -3.91
N ALA A 37 18.88 15.62 -4.81
CA ALA A 37 17.43 15.59 -4.96
C ALA A 37 16.98 14.27 -5.62
N SER A 38 17.75 13.73 -6.56
CA SER A 38 17.49 12.42 -7.18
C SER A 38 17.58 11.27 -6.17
N VAL A 39 18.55 11.32 -5.26
CA VAL A 39 18.66 10.33 -4.16
C VAL A 39 17.47 10.42 -3.21
N ALA A 40 17.06 11.64 -2.85
CA ALA A 40 15.89 11.86 -2.00
C ALA A 40 14.59 11.39 -2.69
N ALA A 41 14.41 11.69 -3.97
CA ALA A 41 13.27 11.26 -4.78
C ALA A 41 13.19 9.72 -4.86
N TYR A 42 14.32 9.06 -5.08
CA TYR A 42 14.40 7.60 -5.08
C TYR A 42 14.00 7.01 -3.72
N GLN A 43 14.50 7.57 -2.62
CA GLN A 43 14.19 7.07 -1.28
C GLN A 43 12.70 7.22 -0.97
N ARG A 44 12.10 8.38 -1.29
CA ARG A 44 10.67 8.59 -1.14
C ARG A 44 9.86 7.66 -2.04
N GLY A 45 10.25 7.49 -3.30
CA GLY A 45 9.62 6.55 -4.22
C GLY A 45 9.63 5.11 -3.68
N SER A 46 10.74 4.67 -3.09
CA SER A 46 10.83 3.34 -2.46
C SER A 46 9.86 3.18 -1.28
N GLU A 47 9.71 4.21 -0.45
CA GLU A 47 8.74 4.21 0.65
C GLU A 47 7.29 4.11 0.13
N LEU A 48 6.95 4.90 -0.89
CA LEU A 48 5.63 4.89 -1.51
C LEU A 48 5.30 3.53 -2.13
N VAL A 49 6.25 2.92 -2.84
CA VAL A 49 6.07 1.57 -3.41
C VAL A 49 5.82 0.54 -2.33
N LYS A 50 6.57 0.57 -1.22
CA LYS A 50 6.36 -0.34 -0.08
C LYS A 50 4.98 -0.16 0.55
N TYR A 51 4.56 1.10 0.72
CA TYR A 51 3.23 1.41 1.24
C TYR A 51 2.13 0.86 0.32
N CYS A 52 2.22 1.11 -0.99
CA CYS A 52 1.25 0.61 -1.96
C CYS A 52 1.15 -0.92 -1.94
N ALA A 53 2.29 -1.62 -1.93
CA ALA A 53 2.32 -3.08 -1.85
C ALA A 53 1.64 -3.60 -0.57
N ALA A 54 1.97 -3.02 0.59
CA ALA A 54 1.36 -3.42 1.85
C ALA A 54 -0.17 -3.21 1.88
N GLN A 55 -0.66 -2.14 1.24
CA GLN A 55 -2.09 -1.88 1.14
C GLN A 55 -2.79 -2.92 0.25
N LEU A 56 -2.18 -3.31 -0.88
CA LEU A 56 -2.71 -4.36 -1.74
C LEU A 56 -2.74 -5.71 -1.02
N ASP A 57 -1.66 -6.08 -0.34
CA ASP A 57 -1.59 -7.33 0.45
C ASP A 57 -2.68 -7.36 1.52
N LYS A 58 -2.93 -6.23 2.19
CA LYS A 58 -3.99 -6.10 3.19
C LYS A 58 -5.38 -6.30 2.59
N VAL A 59 -5.64 -5.78 1.39
CA VAL A 59 -6.91 -5.96 0.70
C VAL A 59 -7.07 -7.40 0.21
N GLU A 60 -6.03 -7.99 -0.37
CA GLU A 60 -6.04 -9.38 -0.84
C GLU A 60 -6.34 -10.36 0.32
N ASN A 61 -5.70 -10.15 1.47
CA ASN A 61 -5.96 -10.97 2.66
C ASN A 61 -7.40 -10.83 3.16
N GLN A 62 -7.98 -9.62 3.12
CA GLN A 62 -9.39 -9.42 3.48
C GLN A 62 -10.33 -10.17 2.53
N VAL A 63 -10.07 -10.11 1.22
CA VAL A 63 -10.86 -10.85 0.22
C VAL A 63 -10.79 -12.36 0.49
N LYS A 64 -9.59 -12.90 0.71
CA LYS A 64 -9.39 -14.33 1.02
C LYS A 64 -10.15 -14.78 2.27
N VAL A 65 -10.17 -13.97 3.33
CA VAL A 65 -10.93 -14.28 4.55
C VAL A 65 -12.43 -14.31 4.25
N LEU A 66 -12.94 -13.33 3.49
CA LEU A 66 -14.36 -13.28 3.11
C LEU A 66 -14.78 -14.48 2.24
N GLU A 67 -13.94 -14.89 1.29
CA GLU A 67 -14.17 -16.09 0.47
C GLU A 67 -14.14 -17.37 1.31
N GLY A 68 -13.18 -17.49 2.24
CA GLY A 68 -13.08 -18.63 3.16
C GLY A 68 -14.24 -18.71 4.16
N ASP A 69 -14.72 -17.57 4.64
CA ASP A 69 -15.91 -17.48 5.49
C ASP A 69 -17.20 -17.79 4.73
N MET A 70 -17.30 -17.40 3.45
CA MET A 70 -18.40 -17.79 2.57
C MET A 70 -18.41 -19.29 2.26
N LEU A 71 -17.24 -19.93 2.28
CA LEU A 71 -17.05 -21.37 2.07
C LEU A 71 -17.14 -22.21 3.35
N LYS A 72 -17.42 -21.62 4.53
CA LYS A 72 -17.73 -22.42 5.71
C LYS A 72 -18.93 -23.32 5.38
N PRO A 73 -18.77 -24.65 5.38
CA PRO A 73 -19.87 -25.54 5.05
C PRO A 73 -21.00 -25.28 6.02
N PHE A 74 -22.21 -25.13 5.51
CA PHE A 74 -23.47 -25.18 6.27
C PHE A 74 -23.70 -26.57 6.94
N ALA A 75 -22.65 -27.35 7.16
CA ALA A 75 -22.68 -28.70 7.69
C ALA A 75 -22.16 -28.70 9.13
N ALA A 76 -22.90 -28.07 10.05
CA ALA A 76 -22.62 -28.22 11.48
C ALA A 76 -23.83 -28.03 12.41
N ASP A 77 -25.06 -27.88 11.92
CA ASP A 77 -26.26 -27.84 12.78
C ASP A 77 -27.37 -28.76 12.26
N GLY A 78 -27.03 -30.02 11.98
CA GLY A 78 -27.99 -31.04 11.56
C GLY A 78 -27.59 -32.48 11.87
N ALA A 79 -26.55 -32.70 12.67
CA ALA A 79 -26.20 -34.02 13.19
C ALA A 79 -26.89 -34.20 14.56
N GLY A 80 -28.21 -34.39 14.53
CA GLY A 80 -28.98 -34.71 15.72
C GLY A 80 -30.35 -35.27 15.33
N ASP A 81 -30.57 -36.53 15.71
CA ASP A 81 -31.86 -37.25 15.75
C ASP A 81 -32.46 -37.63 14.37
N GLU A 82 -32.88 -38.85 14.03
CA GLU A 82 -33.37 -40.05 14.75
C GLU A 82 -33.06 -41.29 13.87
N ALA A 83 -32.56 -42.39 14.44
CA ALA A 83 -33.26 -43.65 14.74
C ALA A 83 -33.76 -44.46 13.51
#